data_AF-A0A916BYA8-F1
#
_entry.id   AF-A0A916BYA8-F1
#
_cell.length_a   1.000
_cell.length_b   1.000
_cell.length_c   1.000
_cell.angle_alpha   90.00
_cell.angle_beta   90.00
_cell.angle_gamma   90.00
#
_symmetry.space_group_name_H-M   'P 1'
#
loop_
_entity.id
_entity.type
_entity.pdbx_description
1 polymer ?
#
loop_
_entity_poly.entity_id
_entity_poly.type
_entity_poly.pdbx_seq_one_letter_code
_entity_poly.pdbx_strand_id
1 'polypeptide(L)'
;MLKRAAALHQGRGSPLNVIQGSYTDAVAASFGTHAGGGAVDISVRIALTSTMILSETEQLALVRALREAGFAAWLRLPADLNPPVTLHIHAIAIGDAELSEAARRQLDGPAGYFRGSDGIPPAWGGPHLDRYGGPVMCNWMTQLGFADLR
;
A
#
# COMPACT_ATOMS: atom_id res chain seq x y z
N MET A 1 2.51 -12.43 -3.77
CA MET A 1 1.30 -11.83 -3.15
C MET A 1 0.31 -11.24 -4.16
N LEU A 2 0.72 -10.43 -5.16
CA LEU A 2 -0.23 -9.82 -6.12
C LEU A 2 -1.19 -10.80 -6.83
N LYS A 3 -0.70 -11.97 -7.26
CA LYS A 3 -1.56 -13.03 -7.82
C LYS A 3 -2.65 -13.50 -6.83
N ARG A 4 -2.33 -13.56 -5.54
CA ARG A 4 -3.29 -13.89 -4.48
C ARG A 4 -4.32 -12.76 -4.30
N ALA A 5 -3.88 -11.50 -4.28
CA ALA A 5 -4.79 -10.35 -4.23
C ALA A 5 -5.75 -10.35 -5.43
N ALA A 6 -5.25 -10.65 -6.63
CA ALA A 6 -6.07 -10.74 -7.84
C ALA A 6 -7.10 -11.88 -7.76
N ALA A 7 -6.77 -13.00 -7.12
CA ALA A 7 -7.71 -14.09 -6.89
C ALA A 7 -8.77 -13.77 -5.82
N LEU A 8 -8.47 -12.85 -4.89
CA LEU A 8 -9.41 -12.40 -3.85
C LEU A 8 -10.33 -11.27 -4.34
N HIS A 9 -9.87 -10.44 -5.28
CA HIS A 9 -10.63 -9.30 -5.80
C HIS A 9 -11.64 -9.74 -6.86
N GLN A 10 -12.92 -9.50 -6.62
CA GLN A 10 -14.02 -9.85 -7.54
C GLN A 10 -14.64 -8.63 -8.26
N GLY A 11 -14.09 -7.44 -8.07
CA GLY A 11 -14.60 -6.19 -8.65
C GLY A 11 -13.93 -5.80 -9.97
N ARG A 12 -14.29 -4.63 -10.51
CA ARG A 12 -13.56 -3.99 -11.62
C ARG A 12 -12.16 -3.56 -11.16
N GLY A 13 -11.28 -3.25 -12.11
CA GLY A 13 -9.89 -2.94 -11.82
C GLY A 13 -9.08 -4.19 -11.52
N SER A 14 -7.80 -4.02 -11.17
CA SER A 14 -6.92 -5.15 -10.89
C SER A 14 -5.75 -4.75 -10.00
N PRO A 15 -5.36 -5.57 -9.01
CA PRO A 15 -4.08 -5.43 -8.31
C PRO A 15 -2.86 -5.50 -9.24
N LEU A 16 -3.05 -6.03 -10.45
CA LEU A 16 -2.00 -6.15 -11.47
C LEU A 16 -1.86 -4.89 -12.33
N ASN A 17 -2.73 -3.88 -12.18
CA ASN A 17 -2.58 -2.59 -12.84
C ASN A 17 -1.50 -1.74 -12.15
N VAL A 18 -0.28 -2.27 -12.07
CA VAL A 18 0.87 -1.63 -11.43
C VAL A 18 1.34 -0.44 -12.26
N ILE A 19 1.49 0.72 -11.61
CA ILE A 19 2.00 1.97 -12.21
C ILE A 19 3.41 2.30 -11.75
N GLN A 20 3.84 1.74 -10.62
CA GLN A 20 5.22 1.80 -10.14
C GLN A 20 5.55 0.51 -9.39
N GLY A 21 6.67 -0.13 -9.73
CA GLY A 21 7.13 -1.37 -9.12
C GLY A 21 8.27 -1.16 -8.12
N SER A 22 8.80 -2.25 -7.59
CA SER A 22 10.02 -2.28 -6.77
C SER A 22 11.26 -1.92 -7.60
N TYR A 23 12.38 -1.62 -6.92
CA TYR A 23 13.67 -1.29 -7.54
C TYR A 23 13.62 -0.12 -8.54
N THR A 24 12.91 0.94 -8.17
CA THR A 24 12.86 2.16 -8.97
C THR A 24 13.01 3.40 -8.10
N ASP A 25 13.77 4.35 -8.64
CA ASP A 25 13.99 5.70 -8.14
C ASP A 25 13.31 6.76 -9.02
N ALA A 26 12.49 6.33 -9.99
CA ALA A 26 11.91 7.18 -11.02
C ALA A 26 11.02 8.31 -10.47
N VAL A 27 10.58 8.20 -9.20
CA VAL A 27 9.70 9.18 -8.55
C VAL A 27 10.29 9.59 -7.20
N ALA A 28 10.83 10.82 -7.12
CA ALA A 28 11.38 11.38 -5.89
C ALA A 28 10.36 11.41 -4.73
N ALA A 29 9.07 11.53 -5.05
CA ALA A 29 7.95 11.53 -4.09
C ALA A 29 7.68 10.16 -3.42
N SER A 30 8.43 9.11 -3.78
CA SER A 30 8.39 7.82 -3.09
C SER A 30 9.28 7.80 -1.82
N PHE A 31 10.15 8.79 -1.63
CA PHE A 31 11.05 8.88 -0.46
C PHE A 31 11.91 7.62 -0.24
N GLY A 32 12.21 6.92 -1.33
CA GLY A 32 12.99 5.69 -1.33
C GLY A 32 12.21 4.43 -0.98
N THR A 33 10.88 4.47 -0.78
CA THR A 33 10.09 3.25 -0.49
C THR A 33 10.26 2.20 -1.58
N HIS A 34 10.34 2.62 -2.85
CA HIS A 34 10.56 1.74 -4.00
C HIS A 34 12.04 1.42 -4.30
N ALA A 35 12.99 1.84 -3.48
CA ALA A 35 14.42 1.59 -3.71
C ALA A 35 14.85 0.12 -3.47
N GLY A 36 13.95 -0.70 -2.91
CA GLY A 36 14.14 -2.14 -2.72
C GLY A 36 12.94 -2.94 -3.25
N GLY A 37 12.85 -4.19 -2.84
CA GLY A 37 11.73 -5.10 -3.08
C GLY A 37 10.43 -4.70 -2.38
N GLY A 38 9.38 -5.47 -2.62
CA GLY A 38 8.11 -5.44 -1.90
C GLY A 38 7.18 -4.23 -2.08
N ALA A 39 7.65 -3.09 -2.59
CA ALA A 39 6.81 -1.89 -2.80
C ALA A 39 6.17 -1.88 -4.20
N VAL A 40 4.88 -1.55 -4.28
CA VAL A 40 4.13 -1.37 -5.53
C VAL A 40 3.07 -0.28 -5.40
N ASP A 41 2.90 0.50 -6.47
CA ASP A 41 1.77 1.41 -6.67
C ASP A 41 0.84 0.85 -7.73
N ILE A 42 -0.46 0.86 -7.42
CA ILE A 42 -1.51 0.24 -8.22
C ILE A 42 -2.49 1.33 -8.66
N SER A 43 -2.82 1.34 -9.94
CA SER A 43 -3.80 2.25 -10.52
C SER A 43 -5.20 1.99 -9.98
N VAL A 44 -5.96 3.06 -9.73
CA VAL A 44 -7.40 2.99 -9.47
C VAL A 44 -8.23 3.07 -10.75
N ARG A 45 -7.62 3.05 -11.94
CA ARG A 45 -8.36 2.95 -13.21
C ARG A 45 -8.86 1.53 -13.42
N ILE A 46 -10.03 1.40 -14.05
CA ILE A 46 -10.60 0.07 -14.38
C ILE A 46 -9.62 -0.74 -15.25
N ALA A 47 -8.99 -0.07 -16.21
CA ALA A 47 -7.86 -0.57 -16.98
C ALA A 47 -6.84 0.56 -17.15
N LEU A 48 -5.56 0.24 -17.37
CA LEU A 48 -4.50 1.24 -17.48
C LEU A 48 -4.76 2.29 -18.59
N THR A 49 -5.45 1.89 -19.66
CA THR A 49 -5.82 2.77 -20.78
C THR A 49 -7.14 3.52 -20.58
N SER A 50 -7.90 3.22 -19.53
CA SER A 50 -9.24 3.77 -19.32
C SER A 50 -9.20 5.13 -18.63
N THR A 51 -10.07 6.06 -19.04
CA THR A 51 -10.32 7.29 -18.30
C THR A 51 -11.19 7.06 -17.06
N MET A 52 -11.91 5.94 -16.98
CA MET A 52 -12.78 5.59 -15.86
C MET A 52 -11.98 5.08 -14.67
N ILE A 53 -12.31 5.59 -13.49
CA ILE A 53 -11.77 5.16 -12.20
C ILE A 53 -12.77 4.31 -11.44
N LEU A 54 -12.24 3.47 -10.55
CA LEU A 54 -13.02 2.71 -9.58
C LEU A 54 -13.80 3.66 -8.66
N SER A 55 -15.02 3.28 -8.28
CA SER A 55 -15.74 3.93 -7.19
C SER A 55 -15.01 3.74 -5.86
N GLU A 56 -15.33 4.55 -4.85
CA GLU A 56 -14.73 4.43 -3.52
C GLU A 56 -14.89 3.01 -2.95
N THR A 57 -16.08 2.42 -3.06
CA THR A 57 -16.35 1.03 -2.63
C THR A 57 -15.48 0.01 -3.34
N GLU A 58 -15.20 0.20 -4.63
CA GLU A 58 -14.33 -0.70 -5.40
C GLU A 58 -12.85 -0.51 -5.05
N GLN A 59 -12.42 0.73 -4.78
CA GLN A 59 -11.07 1.03 -4.29
C GLN A 59 -10.84 0.38 -2.92
N LEU A 60 -11.81 0.48 -2.02
CA LEU A 60 -11.85 -0.18 -0.71
C LEU A 60 -11.74 -1.70 -0.83
N ALA A 61 -12.53 -2.31 -1.72
CA ALA A 61 -12.47 -3.75 -1.97
C ALA A 61 -11.09 -4.19 -2.48
N LEU A 62 -10.47 -3.39 -3.34
CA LEU A 62 -9.14 -3.65 -3.87
C LEU A 62 -8.05 -3.53 -2.78
N VAL A 63 -8.11 -2.52 -1.93
CA VAL A 63 -7.23 -2.37 -0.75
C VAL A 63 -7.39 -3.56 0.19
N ARG A 64 -8.63 -4.00 0.44
CA ARG A 64 -8.91 -5.17 1.30
C ARG A 64 -8.30 -6.45 0.73
N ALA A 65 -8.47 -6.69 -0.57
CA ALA A 65 -7.90 -7.86 -1.24
C ALA A 65 -6.36 -7.88 -1.16
N LEU A 66 -5.70 -6.72 -1.27
CA LEU A 66 -4.25 -6.59 -1.05
C LEU A 66 -3.85 -6.92 0.39
N ARG A 67 -4.59 -6.39 1.37
CA ARG A 67 -4.33 -6.65 2.80
C ARG A 67 -4.45 -8.12 3.16
N GLU A 68 -5.52 -8.77 2.72
CA GLU A 68 -5.73 -10.21 2.90
C GLU A 68 -4.70 -11.08 2.16
N ALA A 69 -4.11 -10.56 1.08
CA ALA A 69 -3.04 -11.24 0.35
C ALA A 69 -1.65 -11.07 0.98
N GLY A 70 -1.51 -10.22 1.99
CA GLY A 70 -0.27 -10.02 2.73
C GLY A 70 0.42 -8.67 2.57
N PHE A 71 -0.25 -7.66 2.01
CA PHE A 71 0.29 -6.31 1.91
C PHE A 71 -0.17 -5.41 3.07
N ALA A 72 0.69 -4.50 3.52
CA ALA A 72 0.20 -3.23 4.06
C ALA A 72 -0.19 -2.36 2.86
N ALA A 73 -1.46 -1.96 2.74
CA ALA A 73 -1.94 -1.24 1.57
C ALA A 73 -2.85 -0.07 1.94
N TRP A 74 -2.72 1.05 1.24
CA TRP A 74 -3.49 2.27 1.47
C TRP A 74 -3.87 2.94 0.15
N LEU A 75 -5.05 3.53 0.10
CA LEU A 75 -5.38 4.51 -0.94
C LEU A 75 -4.65 5.82 -0.62
N ARG A 76 -3.92 6.36 -1.59
CA ARG A 76 -3.30 7.68 -1.54
C ARG A 76 -4.15 8.68 -2.28
N LEU A 77 -4.77 9.60 -1.55
CA LEU A 77 -5.40 10.76 -2.16
C LEU A 77 -4.35 11.84 -2.44
N PRO A 78 -4.59 12.74 -3.41
CA PRO A 78 -3.65 13.83 -3.68
C PRO A 78 -3.34 14.70 -2.46
N ALA A 79 -4.30 14.90 -1.56
CA ALA A 79 -4.14 15.72 -0.36
C ALA A 79 -3.40 15.03 0.80
N ASP A 80 -3.11 13.73 0.69
CA ASP A 80 -2.49 12.96 1.79
C ASP A 80 -0.99 13.26 1.94
N LEU A 81 -0.35 13.76 0.88
CA LEU A 81 1.08 14.07 0.85
C LEU A 81 1.32 15.52 0.46
N ASN A 82 2.43 16.07 0.96
CA ASN A 82 2.98 17.34 0.52
C ASN A 82 4.42 17.15 0.01
N PRO A 83 4.69 17.21 -1.31
CA PRO A 83 3.79 17.68 -2.36
C PRO A 83 2.69 16.65 -2.71
N PRO A 84 1.58 17.10 -3.32
CA PRO A 84 0.47 16.23 -3.72
C PRO A 84 0.90 15.11 -4.67
N VAL A 85 0.28 13.94 -4.51
CA VAL A 85 0.50 12.77 -5.38
C VAL A 85 -0.69 12.51 -6.29
N THR A 86 -0.50 11.67 -7.32
CA THR A 86 -1.65 11.17 -8.11
C THR A 86 -2.45 10.19 -7.26
N LEU A 87 -3.76 10.09 -7.48
CA LEU A 87 -4.60 9.06 -6.84
C LEU A 87 -4.14 7.64 -7.23
N HIS A 88 -3.72 6.85 -6.26
CA HIS A 88 -3.29 5.45 -6.46
C HIS A 88 -3.43 4.64 -5.16
N ILE A 89 -3.26 3.32 -5.24
CA ILE A 89 -3.10 2.47 -4.06
C ILE A 89 -1.62 2.17 -3.88
N HIS A 90 -1.06 2.53 -2.74
CA HIS A 90 0.31 2.18 -2.35
C HIS A 90 0.28 0.91 -1.51
N ALA A 91 1.16 -0.05 -1.80
CA ALA A 91 1.21 -1.32 -1.07
C ALA A 91 2.64 -1.82 -0.84
N ILE A 92 2.92 -2.30 0.37
CA ILE A 92 4.19 -2.89 0.81
C ILE A 92 3.97 -4.36 1.19
N ALA A 93 4.71 -5.27 0.56
CA ALA A 93 4.66 -6.70 0.84
C ALA A 93 5.26 -6.99 2.23
N ILE A 94 4.43 -7.44 3.17
CA ILE A 94 4.89 -7.74 4.53
C ILE A 94 5.82 -8.96 4.50
N GLY A 95 6.97 -8.87 5.14
CA GLY A 95 7.95 -9.96 5.21
C GLY A 95 8.80 -10.16 3.95
N ASP A 96 8.74 -9.23 2.99
CA ASP A 96 9.70 -9.21 1.88
C ASP A 96 11.12 -8.91 2.43
N ALA A 97 12.09 -9.73 2.06
CA ALA A 97 13.46 -9.65 2.59
C ALA A 97 14.26 -8.49 1.98
N GLU A 98 13.79 -7.94 0.87
CA GLU A 98 14.51 -6.93 0.11
C GLU A 98 13.90 -5.54 0.25
N LEU A 99 12.98 -5.34 1.22
CA LEU A 99 12.39 -4.04 1.51
C LEU A 99 13.49 -2.98 1.70
N SER A 100 13.27 -1.82 1.10
CA SER A 100 14.02 -0.62 1.49
C SER A 100 13.73 -0.28 2.95
N GLU A 101 14.67 0.41 3.61
CA GLU A 101 14.46 0.89 4.98
C GLU A 101 13.23 1.83 5.08
N ALA A 102 12.97 2.62 4.03
CA ALA A 102 11.78 3.46 3.96
C ALA A 102 10.49 2.62 3.91
N ALA A 103 10.44 1.56 3.11
CA ALA A 103 9.29 0.65 3.05
C ALA A 103 9.09 -0.12 4.35
N ARG A 104 10.18 -0.63 4.96
CA ARG A 104 10.11 -1.31 6.27
C ARG A 104 9.49 -0.42 7.34
N ARG A 105 9.89 0.86 7.40
CA ARG A 105 9.33 1.84 8.35
C ARG A 105 7.84 2.11 8.15
N GLN A 106 7.30 1.92 6.95
CA GLN A 106 5.85 2.00 6.75
C GLN A 106 5.10 0.79 7.32
N LEU A 107 5.79 -0.31 7.63
CA LEU A 107 5.20 -1.45 8.30
C LEU A 107 5.24 -1.28 9.83
N ASP A 108 6.45 -1.11 10.39
CA ASP A 108 6.71 -1.27 11.83
C ASP A 108 7.20 0.01 12.54
N GLY A 109 7.42 1.09 11.78
CA GLY A 109 7.85 2.37 12.33
C GLY A 109 6.77 3.06 13.17
N PRO A 110 7.06 4.25 13.73
CA PRO A 110 6.11 5.00 14.55
C PRO A 110 4.82 5.37 13.80
N ALA A 111 4.93 5.58 12.49
CA ALA A 111 3.82 5.86 11.56
C ALA A 111 3.35 4.61 10.80
N GLY A 112 3.72 3.41 11.26
CA GLY A 112 3.58 2.17 10.50
C GLY A 112 2.18 1.57 10.50
N TYR A 113 1.95 0.69 9.52
CA TYR A 113 0.74 -0.08 9.31
C TYR A 113 0.27 -0.83 10.56
N PHE A 114 1.21 -1.50 11.26
CA PHE A 114 0.88 -2.30 12.43
C PHE A 114 0.42 -1.45 13.62
N ARG A 115 0.64 -0.13 13.59
CA ARG A 115 0.15 0.84 14.59
C ARG A 115 -1.11 1.55 14.13
N GLY A 116 -1.77 1.07 13.08
CA GLY A 116 -2.99 1.68 12.55
C GLY A 116 -2.79 3.01 11.84
N SER A 117 -1.56 3.30 11.41
CA SER A 117 -1.21 4.54 10.71
C SER A 117 -1.14 4.32 9.20
N ASP A 118 -1.10 5.43 8.45
CA ASP A 118 -1.09 5.44 6.99
C ASP A 118 0.29 5.22 6.35
N GLY A 119 1.37 5.06 7.11
CA GLY A 119 2.73 4.91 6.60
C GLY A 119 3.39 6.22 6.14
N ILE A 120 2.75 7.38 6.31
CA ILE A 120 3.30 8.67 5.88
C ILE A 120 4.09 9.30 7.05
N PRO A 121 5.38 9.66 6.88
CA PRO A 121 6.14 10.30 7.94
C PRO A 121 5.75 11.78 8.13
N PRO A 122 6.05 12.39 9.30
CA PRO A 122 5.85 13.83 9.54
C PRO A 122 6.43 14.77 8.49
N ALA A 123 7.58 14.41 7.92
CA ALA A 123 8.24 15.21 6.87
C ALA A 123 7.39 15.37 5.59
N TRP A 124 6.34 14.57 5.42
CA TRP A 124 5.55 14.48 4.19
C TRP A 124 4.04 14.68 4.41
N GLY A 125 3.66 15.19 5.59
CA GLY A 125 2.28 15.53 5.93
C GLY A 125 1.60 14.55 6.89
N GLY A 126 2.23 13.43 7.27
CA GLY A 126 1.66 12.45 8.19
C GLY A 126 2.17 12.57 9.65
N PRO A 127 2.09 11.51 10.46
CA PRO A 127 1.23 10.34 10.23
C PRO A 127 -0.24 10.70 10.37
N HIS A 128 -1.08 10.08 9.54
CA HIS A 128 -2.51 10.02 9.78
C HIS A 128 -2.92 8.63 10.24
N LEU A 129 -4.09 8.52 10.87
CA LEU A 129 -4.71 7.24 11.08
C LEU A 129 -5.08 6.61 9.74
N ASP A 130 -4.90 5.30 9.63
CA ASP A 130 -5.36 4.53 8.48
C ASP A 130 -6.88 4.66 8.36
N ARG A 131 -7.32 5.39 7.33
CA ARG A 131 -8.73 5.62 6.99
C ARG A 131 -9.57 4.34 6.87
N TYR A 132 -8.93 3.18 6.70
CA TYR A 132 -9.59 1.88 6.52
C TYR A 132 -9.43 0.93 7.71
N GLY A 133 -8.92 1.42 8.85
CA GLY A 133 -8.94 0.70 10.13
C GLY A 133 -8.09 -0.58 10.17
N GLY A 134 -7.02 -0.69 9.38
CA GLY A 134 -6.02 -1.76 9.49
C GLY A 134 -5.22 -1.70 10.80
N PRO A 135 -4.36 -2.70 11.09
CA PRO A 135 -3.91 -3.74 10.17
C PRO A 135 -4.88 -4.92 10.02
N VAL A 136 -4.77 -5.65 8.90
CA VAL A 136 -5.36 -6.98 8.74
C VAL A 136 -4.26 -7.99 9.05
N MET A 137 -4.42 -8.76 10.12
CA MET A 137 -3.43 -9.75 10.55
C MET A 137 -3.74 -11.12 9.96
N CYS A 138 -2.79 -11.69 9.21
CA CYS A 138 -2.82 -13.09 8.81
C CYS A 138 -2.02 -13.95 9.80
N ASN A 139 -2.41 -15.23 9.99
CA ASN A 139 -1.70 -16.13 10.92
C ASN A 139 -0.18 -16.22 10.67
N TRP A 140 0.24 -16.24 9.40
CA TRP A 140 1.65 -16.29 9.05
C TRP A 140 2.41 -15.03 9.46
N MET A 141 1.76 -13.86 9.49
CA MET A 141 2.38 -12.62 9.95
C MET A 141 2.71 -12.73 11.45
N THR A 142 1.77 -13.26 12.23
CA THR A 142 1.97 -13.51 13.66
C THR A 142 3.07 -14.54 13.92
N GLN A 143 3.17 -15.58 13.08
CA GLN A 143 4.26 -16.56 13.16
C GLN A 143 5.64 -15.94 12.85
N LEU A 144 5.68 -14.89 12.02
CA LEU A 144 6.89 -14.10 11.77
C LEU A 144 7.15 -13.02 12.85
N GLY A 145 6.29 -12.92 13.87
CA GLY A 145 6.45 -11.99 14.98
C GLY A 145 5.78 -10.63 14.79
N PHE A 146 5.00 -10.42 13.72
CA PHE A 146 4.20 -9.22 13.56
C PHE A 146 2.94 -9.27 14.44
N ALA A 147 2.55 -8.11 14.97
CA ALA A 147 1.37 -7.97 15.82
C ALA A 147 0.59 -6.70 15.45
N ASP A 148 -0.70 -6.67 15.78
CA ASP A 148 -1.45 -5.43 15.82
C ASP A 148 -1.01 -4.63 17.07
N LEU A 149 -0.52 -3.42 16.87
CA LEU A 149 0.09 -2.54 17.87
C LEU A 149 -0.74 -1.27 18.14
N ARG A 150 -2.00 -1.26 17.72
CA ARG A 150 -2.96 -0.18 17.99
C ARG A 150 -3.44 -0.18 19.44
#